data_AF-V1CQK3-F1
#
_entry.id   AF-V1CQK3-F1
#
_cell.length_a   1.000
_cell.length_b   1.000
_cell.length_c   1.000
_cell.angle_alpha   90.00
_cell.angle_beta   90.00
_cell.angle_gamma   90.00
#
_symmetry.space_group_name_H-M   'P 1'
#
loop_
_entity.id
_entity.type
_entity.pdbx_description
1 polymer ?
#
loop_
_entity_poly.entity_id
_entity_poly.type
_entity_poly.pdbx_seq_one_letter_code
_entity_poly.pdbx_strand_id
1 'polypeptide(L)' 'MERSHKIDNELFYSRRRFKSETEMYKAFKRYSTRTNNIARRVLGFKTPNEIVENYFKRVA' A
#
# COMPACT_ATOMS: atom_id res chain seq x y z
N MET A 1 -6.29 -9.67 -4.88
CA MET A 1 -7.30 -8.62 -4.66
C MET A 1 -7.89 -8.69 -3.26
N GLU A 2 -8.53 -9.79 -2.87
CA GLU A 2 -9.24 -9.85 -1.57
C GLU A 2 -8.35 -9.61 -0.34
N ARG A 3 -7.12 -10.14 -0.32
CA ARG A 3 -6.21 -9.96 0.81
C ARG A 3 -5.76 -8.51 1.01
N SER A 4 -5.51 -7.76 -0.06
CA SER A 4 -5.13 -6.34 0.05
C SER A 4 -6.30 -5.51 0.56
N HIS A 5 -7.52 -5.76 0.07
CA HIS A 5 -8.72 -5.09 0.56
C HIS A 5 -8.97 -5.35 2.04
N LYS A 6 -8.76 -6.60 2.50
CA LYS A 6 -8.88 -6.95 3.92
C LYS A 6 -7.87 -6.18 4.78
N ILE A 7 -6.60 -6.14 4.36
CA ILE A 7 -5.54 -5.42 5.08
C ILE A 7 -5.81 -3.92 5.13
N ASP A 8 -6.24 -3.32 4.02
CA ASP A 8 -6.56 -1.89 3.99
C ASP A 8 -7.76 -1.58 4.89
N ASN A 9 -8.73 -2.48 4.99
CA ASN A 9 -9.83 -2.36 5.94
C ASN A 9 -9.33 -2.40 7.40
N GLU A 10 -8.50 -3.38 7.75
CA GLU A 10 -7.97 -3.55 9.11
C GLU A 10 -6.96 -2.48 9.56
N LEU A 11 -6.18 -1.92 8.62
CA LEU A 11 -5.10 -0.98 8.92
C LEU A 11 -5.46 0.47 8.68
N PHE A 12 -6.36 0.76 7.73
CA PHE A 12 -6.71 2.13 7.34
C PHE A 12 -8.15 2.47 7.70
N TYR A 13 -9.13 1.76 7.15
CA TYR A 13 -10.54 2.16 7.25
C TYR A 13 -11.15 1.92 8.65
N SER A 14 -10.83 0.79 9.30
CA SER A 14 -11.36 0.47 10.64
C SER A 14 -10.78 1.34 11.76
N ARG A 15 -9.58 1.90 11.56
CA ARG A 15 -8.84 2.65 12.59
C ARG A 15 -9.05 4.16 12.53
N ARG A 16 -9.76 4.67 11.53
CA ARG A 16 -9.88 6.12 11.27
C ARG A 16 -11.31 6.49 10.94
N ARG A 17 -11.74 7.64 11.45
CA ARG A 17 -12.94 8.35 11.00
C ARG A 17 -12.47 9.65 10.35
N PHE A 18 -12.98 9.93 9.16
CA PHE A 18 -12.64 11.14 8.41
C PHE A 18 -13.82 12.09 8.46
N LYS A 19 -13.54 13.40 8.54
CA LYS A 19 -14.59 14.43 8.53
C LYS A 19 -15.00 14.82 7.12
N SER A 20 -14.15 14.52 6.13
CA SER A 20 -14.43 14.73 4.71
C SER A 20 -13.76 13.67 3.84
N GLU A 21 -14.26 13.51 2.62
CA GLU A 21 -13.67 12.64 1.61
C GLU A 21 -12.27 13.12 1.19
N THR A 22 -12.07 14.44 1.10
CA THR A 22 -10.77 15.03 0.77
C THR A 22 -9.70 14.72 1.82
N GLU A 23 -10.08 14.70 3.10
CA GLU A 23 -9.20 14.26 4.18
C GLU A 23 -8.84 12.78 4.05
N MET A 24 -9.84 11.93 3.76
CA MET A 24 -9.64 10.50 3.52
C MET A 24 -8.64 10.26 2.39
N TYR A 25 -8.79 10.92 1.23
CA TYR A 25 -7.87 10.74 0.12
C TYR A 25 -6.44 11.18 0.45
N LYS A 26 -6.27 12.32 1.14
CA LYS A 26 -4.93 12.77 1.57
C LYS A 26 -4.29 11.76 2.52
N ALA A 27 -5.07 11.22 3.46
CA ALA A 27 -4.60 10.20 4.38
C ALA A 27 -4.27 8.87 3.67
N PHE A 28 -5.10 8.47 2.70
CA PHE A 28 -4.94 7.24 1.94
C PHE A 28 -3.71 7.30 1.03
N LYS A 29 -3.47 8.45 0.37
CA LYS A 29 -2.25 8.68 -0.42
C LYS A 29 -1.00 8.44 0.42
N ARG A 30 -0.92 9.02 1.62
CA ARG A 30 0.19 8.79 2.55
C ARG A 30 0.32 7.33 2.97
N TYR A 31 -0.81 6.67 3.25
CA TYR A 31 -0.85 5.25 3.61
C TYR A 31 -0.29 4.37 2.48
N SER A 32 -0.81 4.54 1.26
CA SER A 32 -0.42 3.78 0.07
C SER A 32 1.06 3.98 -0.29
N THR A 33 1.55 5.23 -0.30
CA THR A 33 2.97 5.52 -0.52
C THR A 33 3.84 4.80 0.51
N ARG A 34 3.46 4.83 1.79
CA ARG A 34 4.23 4.16 2.85
C ARG A 34 4.21 2.64 2.69
N THR A 35 3.05 2.02 2.49
CA THR A 35 2.94 0.56 2.39
C THR A 35 3.68 0.00 1.19
N ASN A 36 3.73 0.75 0.09
CA ASN A 36 4.42 0.33 -1.13
C ASN A 36 5.94 0.54 -1.10
N ASN A 37 6.43 1.37 -0.17
CA ASN A 37 7.86 1.64 0.03
C ASN A 37 8.47 0.95 1.26
N ILE A 38 7.68 0.18 2.04
CA ILE A 38 8.20 -0.61 3.15
C ILE A 38 8.58 -2.01 2.67
N ALA A 39 9.81 -2.42 3.00
CA ALA A 39 10.31 -3.75 2.73
C ALA A 39 9.48 -4.80 3.47
N ARG A 40 9.10 -5.88 2.79
CA ARG A 40 8.32 -6.97 3.38
C ARG A 40 9.14 -8.25 3.36
N ARG A 41 9.19 -8.95 4.49
CA ARG A 41 9.85 -10.26 4.60
C ARG A 41 9.34 -11.26 3.54
N VAL A 42 8.02 -11.25 3.26
CA VAL A 42 7.40 -12.12 2.25
C VAL A 42 7.85 -11.81 0.81
N LEU A 43 8.45 -10.64 0.57
CA LEU A 43 9.04 -10.24 -0.70
C LEU A 43 10.57 -10.36 -0.69
N GLY A 44 11.15 -11.10 0.26
CA GLY A 44 12.61 -11.22 0.40
C GLY A 44 13.27 -9.90 0.81
N PHE A 45 12.65 -9.17 1.75
CA PHE A 45 13.09 -7.84 2.20
C PHE A 45 13.12 -6.76 1.10
N LYS A 46 12.37 -6.97 0.02
CA LYS A 46 12.10 -5.94 -0.99
C LYS A 46 10.78 -5.23 -0.72
N THR A 47 10.65 -4.02 -1.23
CA THR A 47 9.42 -3.24 -1.25
C THR A 47 8.51 -3.70 -2.39
N PRO A 48 7.18 -3.55 -2.26
CA PRO A 48 6.27 -3.78 -3.38
C PRO A 48 6.66 -3.01 -4.65
N ASN A 49 7.08 -1.75 -4.52
CA ASN A 49 7.51 -0.93 -5.67
C ASN A 49 8.75 -1.52 -6.35
N GLU A 50 9.76 -1.96 -5.61
CA GLU A 50 10.95 -2.61 -6.20
C GLU A 50 10.59 -3.91 -6.92
N ILE A 51 9.62 -4.70 -6.41
CA ILE A 51 9.18 -5.91 -7.10
C ILE A 51 8.55 -5.56 -8.45
N VAL A 52 7.71 -4.54 -8.49
CA VAL A 52 7.07 -4.06 -9.72
C VAL A 52 8.09 -3.51 -10.71
N GLU A 53 9.01 -2.66 -10.24
CA GLU A 53 10.07 -2.10 -11.07
C GLU A 53 10.96 -3.20 -11.68
N ASN A 54 11.36 -4.20 -10.87
CA ASN A 54 12.14 -5.33 -11.34
C ASN A 54 11.38 -6.20 -12.35
N TYR A 55 10.07 -6.35 -12.19
CA TYR A 55 9.24 -7.04 -13.17
C TYR A 55 9.27 -6.33 -14.52
N PHE A 56 9.03 -5.02 -14.55
CA PHE A 56 9.06 -4.26 -15.80
C PHE A 56 10.44 -4.23 -16.45
N LYS A 57 11.53 -4.12 -15.67
CA LYS A 57 12.90 -4.20 -16.18
C LYS A 57 13.26 -5.56 -16.81
N ARG A 58 12.64 -6.65 -16.35
CA ARG A 58 12.89 -8.00 -16.88
C ARG A 58 12.06 -8.32 -18.12
N VAL A 59 10.91 -7.67 -18.26
CA VAL A 59 9.96 -7.91 -19.36
C VAL A 59 10.22 -6.96 -20.54
N ALA A 60 10.85 -5.80 -20.29
CA ALA A 60 11.36 -4.89 -21.32
C ALA A 60 12.63 -5.47 -21.99
#